data_AF-A0A2G2N4U6-F1
#
_entry.id   AF-A0A2G2N4U6-F1
#
_cell.length_a   1.000
_cell.length_b   1.000
_cell.length_c   1.000
_cell.angle_alpha   90.00
_cell.angle_beta   90.00
_cell.angle_gamma   90.00
#
_symmetry.space_group_name_H-M   'P 1'
#
loop_
_entity.id
_entity.type
_entity.pdbx_description
1 polymer ?
#
loop_
_entity_poly.entity_id
_entity_poly.type
_entity_poly.pdbx_seq_one_letter_code
_entity_poly.pdbx_strand_id
1 'polypeptide(L)'
;MNIEHLKEKYPKIFTKLPEDITELRYLMVIDENYNDVDSEEHDAIDPEDYNYLLYITELVQDAVGEDVMVELVKKLKTHKDIEEFFLSEIDLYGIQTELSEEKIGHMVLEVLEETVA
;
A
#
# COMPACT_ATOMS: atom_id res chain seq x y z
N MET A 1 -3.76 13.08 6.07
CA MET A 1 -4.55 11.99 6.70
C MET A 1 -4.36 11.92 8.24
N ASN A 2 -5.45 11.80 9.03
CA ASN A 2 -5.40 11.67 10.50
C ASN A 2 -5.57 10.20 10.91
N ILE A 3 -4.67 9.68 11.76
CA ILE A 3 -4.66 8.28 12.21
C ILE A 3 -5.90 7.89 13.01
N GLU A 4 -6.49 8.79 13.80
CA GLU A 4 -7.71 8.51 14.57
C GLU A 4 -8.89 8.21 13.64
N HIS A 5 -9.00 8.98 12.56
CA HIS A 5 -10.00 8.76 11.53
C HIS A 5 -9.80 7.42 10.79
N LEU A 6 -8.55 7.02 10.55
CA LEU A 6 -8.24 5.72 9.95
C LEU A 6 -8.60 4.56 10.89
N LYS A 7 -8.33 4.70 12.19
CA LYS A 7 -8.73 3.72 13.21
C LYS A 7 -10.25 3.50 13.25
N GLU A 8 -11.02 4.57 13.14
CA GLU A 8 -12.49 4.48 13.09
C GLU A 8 -13.01 3.85 11.79
N LYS A 9 -12.37 4.15 10.65
CA LYS A 9 -12.83 3.70 9.34
C LYS A 9 -12.40 2.27 9.01
N TYR A 10 -11.25 1.82 9.49
CA TYR A 10 -10.65 0.52 9.19
C TYR A 10 -10.40 -0.32 10.47
N PRO A 11 -11.42 -0.55 11.30
CA PRO A 11 -11.25 -1.12 12.62
C PRO A 11 -10.66 -2.54 12.63
N LYS A 12 -10.94 -3.39 11.64
CA LYS A 12 -10.44 -4.78 11.66
C LYS A 12 -8.93 -4.84 11.50
N ILE A 13 -8.33 -4.03 10.63
CA ILE A 13 -6.87 -3.94 10.52
C ILE A 13 -6.32 -3.36 11.83
N PHE A 14 -6.86 -2.24 12.31
CA PHE A 14 -6.34 -1.56 13.49
C PHE A 14 -6.47 -2.35 14.80
N THR A 15 -7.38 -3.32 14.88
CA THR A 15 -7.43 -4.26 16.03
C THR A 15 -6.34 -5.32 16.03
N LYS A 16 -5.68 -5.55 14.88
CA LYS A 16 -4.54 -6.47 14.75
C LYS A 16 -3.18 -5.77 14.92
N LEU A 17 -3.15 -4.46 14.70
CA LEU A 17 -1.95 -3.65 14.81
C LEU A 17 -1.64 -3.28 16.27
N PRO A 18 -0.36 -2.96 16.59
CA PRO A 18 0.01 -2.38 17.87
C PRO A 18 -0.74 -1.07 18.19
N GLU A 19 -0.95 -0.76 19.48
CA GLU A 19 -1.73 0.43 19.88
C GLU A 19 -1.01 1.76 19.58
N ASP A 20 0.31 1.73 19.39
CA ASP A 20 1.19 2.90 19.22
C ASP A 20 1.32 3.40 17.78
N ILE A 21 0.50 2.92 16.85
CA ILE A 21 0.46 3.48 15.49
C ILE A 21 -0.06 4.92 15.53
N THR A 22 0.81 5.86 15.13
CA THR A 22 0.52 7.30 15.06
C THR A 22 0.42 7.87 13.65
N GLU A 23 0.96 7.19 12.63
CA GLU A 23 1.10 7.73 11.26
C GLU A 23 0.92 6.64 10.19
N LEU A 24 0.46 7.03 8.99
CA LEU A 24 0.24 6.10 7.87
C LEU A 24 1.51 5.36 7.47
N ARG A 25 2.67 6.05 7.50
CA ARG A 25 3.96 5.48 7.08
C ARG A 25 4.40 4.25 7.89
N TYR A 26 3.80 4.02 9.06
CA TYR A 26 4.02 2.80 9.83
C TYR A 26 3.26 1.59 9.26
N LEU A 27 2.28 1.83 8.40
CA LEU A 27 1.45 0.81 7.75
C LEU A 27 1.89 0.57 6.31
N MET A 28 2.15 1.65 5.59
CA MET A 28 2.58 1.60 4.19
C MET A 28 3.30 2.88 3.80
N VAL A 29 4.21 2.75 2.85
CA VAL A 29 4.91 3.86 2.19
C VAL A 29 4.41 3.95 0.76
N ILE A 30 4.06 5.15 0.33
CA ILE A 30 3.60 5.44 -1.03
C ILE A 30 4.44 6.62 -1.51
N ASP A 31 5.25 6.38 -2.53
CA ASP A 31 6.14 7.38 -3.10
C ASP A 31 5.95 7.44 -4.61
N GLU A 32 6.07 8.63 -5.19
CA GLU A 32 6.14 8.77 -6.65
C GLU A 32 7.32 7.96 -7.19
N ASN A 33 7.06 7.22 -8.27
CA ASN A 33 8.07 6.41 -8.92
C ASN A 33 8.77 7.25 -9.99
N TYR A 34 9.89 7.87 -9.62
CA TYR A 34 10.74 8.61 -10.55
C TYR A 34 12.15 8.05 -10.53
N ASN A 35 12.79 8.04 -11.69
CA ASN A 35 14.21 7.73 -11.78
C ASN A 35 14.97 9.00 -11.36
N ASP A 36 15.41 9.08 -10.11
CA ASP A 36 16.28 10.18 -9.69
C ASP A 36 17.68 9.93 -10.29
N VAL A 37 17.90 10.51 -11.47
CA VAL A 37 19.16 10.36 -12.23
C VAL A 37 20.37 10.91 -11.45
N ASP A 38 20.14 11.69 -10.40
CA ASP A 38 21.16 12.29 -9.52
C ASP A 38 21.39 11.50 -8.21
N SER A 39 20.58 10.45 -7.93
CA SER A 39 20.74 9.58 -6.77
C SER A 39 21.31 8.20 -7.17
N GLU A 40 22.05 7.54 -6.28
CA GLU A 40 22.52 6.15 -6.51
C GLU A 40 21.40 5.11 -6.26
N GLU A 41 20.16 5.55 -5.95
CA GLU A 41 19.02 4.66 -5.69
C GLU A 41 18.34 4.23 -6.98
N HIS A 42 18.68 3.03 -7.46
CA HIS A 42 18.05 2.34 -8.57
C HIS A 42 16.75 1.61 -8.16
N ASP A 43 15.99 2.16 -7.21
CA ASP A 43 14.80 1.50 -6.63
C ASP A 43 13.50 1.82 -7.40
N ALA A 44 13.61 2.42 -8.58
CA ALA A 44 12.47 2.70 -9.45
C ALA A 44 12.03 1.46 -10.25
N ILE A 45 10.74 1.14 -10.22
CA ILE A 45 10.14 0.06 -11.02
C ILE A 45 9.62 0.69 -12.31
N ASP A 46 10.39 0.63 -13.40
CA ASP A 46 9.99 1.13 -14.73
C ASP A 46 9.07 2.37 -14.70
N PRO A 47 9.61 3.55 -14.32
CA PRO A 47 8.80 4.75 -14.03
C PRO A 47 8.07 5.33 -15.24
N GLU A 48 8.33 4.81 -16.45
CA GLU A 48 7.53 5.13 -17.63
C GLU A 48 6.16 4.42 -17.62
N ASP A 49 6.09 3.24 -16.98
CA ASP A 49 4.91 2.38 -16.94
C ASP A 49 4.16 2.46 -15.59
N TYR A 50 4.82 2.88 -14.50
CA TYR A 50 4.24 2.98 -13.16
C TYR A 50 4.58 4.30 -12.49
N ASN A 51 3.60 5.04 -11.98
CA ASN A 51 3.83 6.36 -11.37
C ASN A 51 3.97 6.36 -9.84
N TYR A 52 3.66 5.25 -9.16
CA TYR A 52 3.87 5.11 -7.71
C TYR A 52 4.51 3.77 -7.35
N LEU A 53 5.35 3.82 -6.32
CA LEU A 53 5.78 2.66 -5.55
C LEU A 53 4.94 2.57 -4.27
N LEU A 54 4.40 1.39 -3.99
CA LEU A 54 3.66 1.10 -2.77
C LEU A 54 4.36 -0.04 -2.03
N TYR A 55 4.77 0.24 -0.80
CA TYR A 55 5.36 -0.73 0.11
C TYR A 55 4.46 -0.93 1.33
N ILE A 56 4.10 -2.18 1.64
CA ILE A 56 3.36 -2.55 2.84
C ILE A 56 4.35 -2.96 3.93
N THR A 57 4.33 -2.30 5.08
CA THR A 57 5.35 -2.52 6.11
C THR A 57 5.27 -3.93 6.71
N GLU A 58 6.41 -4.47 7.15
CA GLU A 58 6.48 -5.74 7.88
C GLU A 58 5.46 -5.80 9.04
N LEU A 59 5.24 -4.67 9.71
CA LEU A 59 4.27 -4.56 10.80
C LEU A 59 2.84 -4.92 10.36
N VAL A 60 2.43 -4.51 9.16
CA VAL A 60 1.13 -4.90 8.60
C VAL A 60 1.14 -6.36 8.17
N GLN A 61 2.22 -6.79 7.49
CA GLN A 61 2.38 -8.16 7.02
C GLN A 61 2.26 -9.18 8.16
N ASP A 62 2.97 -8.95 9.27
CA ASP A 62 2.94 -9.79 10.46
C ASP A 62 1.57 -9.78 11.15
N ALA A 63 0.89 -8.63 11.15
CA ALA A 63 -0.41 -8.49 11.79
C ALA A 63 -1.53 -9.23 11.04
N VAL A 64 -1.49 -9.24 9.71
CA VAL A 64 -2.56 -9.81 8.87
C VAL A 64 -2.23 -11.22 8.35
N GLY A 65 -0.95 -11.55 8.20
CA GLY A 65 -0.45 -12.82 7.69
C GLY A 65 -0.43 -12.93 6.16
N GLU A 66 0.35 -13.88 5.66
CA GLU A 66 0.61 -14.10 4.23
C GLU A 66 -0.67 -14.32 3.40
N ASP A 67 -1.62 -15.12 3.91
CA ASP A 67 -2.88 -15.41 3.20
C ASP A 67 -3.66 -14.13 2.88
N VAL A 68 -3.69 -13.17 3.82
CA VAL A 68 -4.37 -11.88 3.61
C VAL A 68 -3.59 -11.01 2.62
N MET A 69 -2.26 -11.03 2.67
CA MET A 69 -1.42 -10.31 1.70
C MET A 69 -1.61 -10.83 0.27
N VAL A 70 -1.69 -12.15 0.09
CA VAL A 70 -1.96 -12.76 -1.22
C VAL A 70 -3.33 -12.32 -1.77
N GLU A 71 -4.35 -12.28 -0.93
CA GLU A 71 -5.69 -11.81 -1.33
C GLU A 71 -5.71 -10.29 -1.60
N LEU A 72 -4.98 -9.48 -0.81
CA LEU A 72 -4.78 -8.05 -1.08
C LEU A 72 -4.21 -7.85 -2.49
N VAL A 73 -3.12 -8.54 -2.84
CA VAL A 73 -2.48 -8.45 -4.16
C VAL A 73 -3.46 -8.82 -5.27
N LYS A 74 -4.23 -9.91 -5.12
CA LYS A 74 -5.25 -10.31 -6.12
C LYS A 74 -6.30 -9.23 -6.34
N LYS A 75 -6.78 -8.61 -5.26
CA LYS A 75 -7.77 -7.55 -5.33
C LYS A 75 -7.19 -6.28 -5.94
N LEU A 76 -5.99 -5.85 -5.53
CA LEU A 76 -5.33 -4.67 -6.09
C LEU A 76 -5.07 -4.83 -7.59
N LYS A 77 -4.58 -5.99 -8.02
CA LYS A 77 -4.32 -6.28 -9.45
C LYS A 77 -5.56 -6.15 -10.35
N THR A 78 -6.77 -6.23 -9.78
CA THR A 78 -8.03 -6.11 -10.51
C THR A 78 -8.85 -4.89 -10.09
N HIS A 79 -8.24 -3.98 -9.32
CA HIS A 79 -8.93 -2.81 -8.80
C HIS A 79 -9.19 -1.80 -9.93
N LYS A 80 -10.43 -1.35 -10.06
CA LYS A 80 -10.89 -0.49 -11.17
C LYS A 80 -10.14 0.84 -11.31
N ASP A 81 -9.56 1.33 -10.22
CA ASP A 81 -8.85 2.63 -10.15
C ASP A 81 -7.34 2.47 -10.37
N ILE A 82 -6.87 1.25 -10.65
CA ILE A 82 -5.48 0.95 -11.03
C ILE A 82 -5.47 0.58 -12.51
N GLU A 83 -4.71 1.31 -13.31
CA GLU A 83 -4.59 1.08 -14.75
C GLU A 83 -3.64 -0.07 -15.04
N GLU A 84 -2.46 -0.02 -14.42
CA GLU A 84 -1.44 -1.06 -14.51
C GLU A 84 -0.89 -1.37 -13.12
N PHE A 85 -0.60 -2.65 -12.88
CA PHE A 85 -0.13 -3.16 -11.59
C PHE A 85 1.04 -4.13 -11.77
N PHE A 86 2.17 -3.78 -11.17
CA PHE A 86 3.35 -4.63 -11.10
C PHE A 86 3.56 -5.15 -9.69
N LEU A 87 3.75 -6.46 -9.58
CA LEU A 87 4.10 -7.13 -8.34
C LEU A 87 5.60 -7.42 -8.36
N SER A 88 6.38 -6.65 -7.60
CA SER A 88 7.81 -6.95 -7.41
C SER A 88 7.96 -8.05 -6.37
N GLU A 89 7.41 -7.79 -5.18
CA GLU A 89 7.38 -8.69 -4.03
C GLU A 89 5.97 -8.70 -3.44
N ILE A 90 5.71 -9.59 -2.47
CA ILE A 90 4.38 -9.71 -1.85
C ILE A 90 3.93 -8.43 -1.13
N ASP A 91 4.85 -7.51 -0.85
CA ASP A 91 4.68 -6.27 -0.13
C ASP A 91 5.12 -5.02 -0.91
N LEU A 92 5.77 -5.17 -2.06
CA LEU A 92 6.27 -4.07 -2.89
C LEU A 92 5.66 -4.10 -4.29
N TYR A 93 4.99 -3.00 -4.65
CA TYR A 93 4.22 -2.89 -5.88
C TYR A 93 4.57 -1.63 -6.66
N GLY A 94 4.57 -1.74 -7.99
CA GLY A 94 4.47 -0.61 -8.91
C GLY A 94 3.02 -0.42 -9.33
N ILE A 95 2.50 0.80 -9.24
CA ILE A 95 1.10 1.10 -9.58
C ILE A 95 1.07 2.27 -10.55
N GLN A 96 0.24 2.15 -11.58
CA GLN A 96 -0.16 3.25 -12.46
C GLN A 96 -1.60 3.68 -12.16
N THR A 97 -1.80 4.93 -11.75
CA THR A 97 -3.13 5.45 -11.39
C THR A 97 -3.21 6.97 -11.45
N GLU A 98 -4.41 7.52 -11.69
CA GLU A 98 -4.69 8.96 -11.52
C GLU A 98 -4.94 9.37 -10.06
N LEU A 99 -4.92 8.42 -9.11
CA LEU A 99 -5.11 8.69 -7.69
C LEU A 99 -3.90 9.44 -7.10
N SER A 100 -4.17 10.30 -6.12
CA SER A 100 -3.14 10.88 -5.26
C SER A 100 -2.70 9.89 -4.19
N GLU A 101 -1.50 10.04 -3.63
CA GLU A 101 -0.97 9.22 -2.52
C GLU A 101 -1.99 8.95 -1.40
N GLU A 102 -2.69 10.01 -0.94
CA GLU A 102 -3.71 9.86 0.11
C GLU A 102 -4.87 8.95 -0.31
N LYS A 103 -5.29 9.02 -1.58
CA LYS A 103 -6.36 8.17 -2.11
C LYS A 103 -5.88 6.74 -2.34
N ILE A 104 -4.62 6.55 -2.73
CA ILE A 104 -3.98 5.24 -2.83
C ILE A 104 -3.96 4.59 -1.45
N GLY A 105 -3.53 5.31 -0.41
CA GLY A 105 -3.53 4.80 0.96
C GLY A 105 -4.94 4.38 1.43
N HIS A 106 -5.95 5.19 1.12
CA HIS A 106 -7.34 4.82 1.43
C HIS A 106 -7.84 3.59 0.67
N MET A 107 -7.52 3.47 -0.62
CA MET A 107 -7.87 2.33 -1.46
C MET A 107 -7.25 1.04 -0.89
N VAL A 108 -5.96 1.07 -0.57
CA VAL A 108 -5.24 -0.09 -0.03
C VAL A 108 -5.80 -0.51 1.32
N LEU A 109 -6.02 0.44 2.23
CA LEU A 109 -6.61 0.16 3.55
C LEU A 109 -8.05 -0.39 3.44
N GLU A 110 -8.84 0.11 2.47
CA GLU A 110 -10.19 -0.41 2.23
C GLU A 110 -10.17 -1.85 1.73
N VAL A 111 -9.33 -2.15 0.73
CA VAL A 111 -9.16 -3.51 0.22
C VAL A 111 -8.66 -4.46 1.31
N LEU A 112 -7.71 -4.01 2.14
CA LEU A 112 -7.18 -4.79 3.24
C LEU A 112 -8.24 -5.04 4.32
N GLU A 113 -9.06 -4.05 4.67
CA GLU A 113 -10.14 -4.14 5.67
C GLU A 113 -11.24 -5.13 5.25
N GLU A 114 -11.53 -5.19 3.95
CA GLU A 114 -12.44 -6.19 3.39
C GLU A 114 -11.87 -7.61 3.42
N THR A 115 -10.55 -7.74 3.40
CA THR A 115 -9.85 -9.03 3.30
C THR A 115 -9.59 -9.62 4.68
N VAL A 116 -9.36 -8.76 5.68
CA VAL A 116 -9.31 -9.16 7.08
C VAL A 116 -10.70 -9.64 7.55
N ALA A 117 -10.74 -10.83 8.14
CA ALA A 117 -11.95 -11.44 8.71
C ALA A 117 -12.39 -10.75 10.01
#